data_AF-A0A2H0V731-F1
#
_entry.id   AF-A0A2H0V731-F1
#
_cell.length_a   1.000
_cell.length_b   1.000
_cell.length_c   1.000
_cell.angle_alpha   90.00
_cell.angle_beta   90.00
_cell.angle_gamma   90.00
#
_symmetry.space_group_name_H-M   'P 1'
#
loop_
_entity.id
_entity.type
_entity.pdbx_description
1 polymer ?
#
loop_
_entity_poly.entity_id
_entity_poly.type
_entity_poly.pdbx_seq_one_letter_code
_entity_poly.pdbx_strand_id
1 'polypeptide(L)'
;YNGNYNFWNLWNRYFSRFLIDGSLVQAEGELGVWLIQNGEKRPFLSRGALISRFDPEKTITIKKTDLDAYPTGAPIKFAQYSIISSPQGDMYLLVDDTKRKITNLSVFKNLGFNPEEVEQASNEDIAYYKDGKPITDEESYPSGALLQDPTNGGIYYVIDGTKAPLIDPIFLKTKFKNRAIIKSTTEELSKFEKIEPVKLDDGYLLKTDLNPSVYVISNGVKRSITSGKVFESLGYKWENIITVHPRVLAQFEFGEDITEESLKKSE
;
A
#
# COMPACT_ATOMS: atom_id res chain seq x y z
N TYR A 1 15.70 -13.55 15.50
CA TYR A 1 16.87 -13.08 14.72
C TYR A 1 16.75 -11.56 14.56
N ASN A 2 17.16 -10.76 15.57
CA ASN A 2 16.92 -9.30 15.58
C ASN A 2 18.20 -8.45 15.73
N GLY A 3 19.39 -9.06 15.67
CA GLY A 3 20.65 -8.32 15.81
C GLY A 3 20.89 -7.31 14.69
N ASN A 4 20.53 -7.69 13.46
CA ASN A 4 20.72 -6.83 12.28
C ASN A 4 19.70 -5.67 12.25
N TYR A 5 18.45 -5.91 12.66
CA TYR A 5 17.41 -4.88 12.70
C TYR A 5 17.68 -3.81 13.78
N ASN A 6 18.14 -4.22 14.97
CA ASN A 6 18.48 -3.26 16.03
C ASN A 6 19.73 -2.43 15.69
N PHE A 7 20.76 -3.06 15.11
CA PHE A 7 21.94 -2.33 14.62
C PHE A 7 21.57 -1.39 13.48
N TRP A 8 20.74 -1.84 12.54
CA TRP A 8 20.23 -1.02 11.44
C TRP A 8 19.41 0.18 11.94
N ASN A 9 18.51 -0.03 12.90
CA ASN A 9 17.73 1.04 13.52
C ASN A 9 18.63 2.08 14.19
N LEU A 10 19.65 1.63 14.93
CA LEU A 10 20.61 2.52 15.58
C LEU A 10 21.46 3.25 14.52
N TRP A 11 22.00 2.54 13.54
CA TRP A 11 22.81 3.12 12.47
C TRP A 11 22.03 4.18 11.68
N ASN A 12 20.79 3.90 11.28
CA ASN A 12 19.98 4.86 10.54
C ASN A 12 19.51 6.03 11.41
N ARG A 13 19.22 5.79 12.69
CA ARG A 13 18.97 6.87 13.64
C ARG A 13 20.15 7.84 13.74
N TYR A 14 21.39 7.37 13.59
CA TYR A 14 22.58 8.18 13.81
C TYR A 14 23.24 8.71 12.52
N PHE A 15 23.12 8.02 11.38
CA PHE A 15 23.93 8.31 10.20
C PHE A 15 23.13 8.63 8.92
N SER A 16 21.82 8.35 8.88
CA SER A 16 20.98 8.59 7.69
C SER A 16 19.95 9.70 7.90
N ARG A 17 19.42 10.27 6.82
CA ARG A 17 18.18 11.04 6.91
C ARG A 17 17.06 10.11 7.38
N PHE A 18 16.26 10.56 8.33
CA PHE A 18 15.08 9.82 8.77
C PHE A 18 14.00 9.88 7.68
N LEU A 19 13.72 8.72 7.07
CA LEU A 19 12.62 8.52 6.12
C LEU A 19 11.53 7.66 6.77
N ILE A 20 10.27 8.03 6.54
CA ILE A 20 9.10 7.35 7.09
C ILE A 20 8.71 6.18 6.19
N ASP A 21 8.42 5.01 6.76
CA ASP A 21 7.89 3.88 5.97
C ASP A 21 6.57 4.27 5.30
N GLY A 22 6.43 3.93 4.02
CA GLY A 22 5.40 4.41 3.10
C GLY A 22 5.84 5.58 2.22
N SER A 23 7.02 6.17 2.46
CA SER A 23 7.51 7.28 1.62
C SER A 23 7.96 6.80 0.25
N LEU A 24 7.54 7.52 -0.79
CA LEU A 24 8.14 7.44 -2.11
C LEU A 24 9.31 8.41 -2.20
N VAL A 25 10.48 7.92 -2.60
CA VAL A 25 11.68 8.74 -2.71
C VAL A 25 12.41 8.54 -4.02
N GLN A 26 13.12 9.57 -4.46
CA GLN A 26 13.97 9.57 -5.65
C GLN A 26 15.27 10.30 -5.35
N ALA A 27 16.41 9.74 -5.78
CA ALA A 27 17.69 10.42 -5.66
C ALA A 27 17.78 11.59 -6.64
N GLU A 28 18.31 12.72 -6.19
CA GLU A 28 18.54 13.90 -7.03
C GLU A 28 19.35 13.54 -8.28
N GLY A 29 18.82 13.90 -9.46
CA GLY A 29 19.45 13.59 -10.76
C GLY A 29 19.23 12.17 -11.28
N GLU A 30 18.51 11.31 -10.55
CA GLU A 30 18.16 9.96 -10.98
C GLU A 30 16.66 9.81 -11.24
N LEU A 31 16.28 8.95 -12.19
CA LEU A 31 14.88 8.70 -12.52
C LEU A 31 14.24 7.62 -11.64
N GLY A 32 15.04 6.79 -10.96
CA GLY A 32 14.55 5.66 -10.18
C GLY A 32 13.73 6.11 -8.96
N VAL A 33 12.53 5.55 -8.80
CA VAL A 33 11.66 5.77 -7.64
C VAL A 33 11.74 4.55 -6.72
N TRP A 34 11.77 4.80 -5.42
CA TRP A 34 11.91 3.81 -4.37
C TRP A 34 10.80 3.96 -3.35
N LEU A 35 10.28 2.85 -2.85
CA LEU A 35 9.44 2.81 -1.66
C LEU A 35 10.31 2.54 -0.43
N ILE A 36 10.20 3.38 0.59
CA ILE A 36 10.76 3.09 1.92
C ILE A 36 9.76 2.22 2.68
N GLN A 37 10.15 1.03 3.10
CA GLN A 37 9.26 0.12 3.80
C GLN A 37 10.04 -0.86 4.69
N ASN A 38 9.61 -1.01 5.94
CA ASN A 38 10.23 -1.89 6.93
C ASN A 38 11.75 -1.69 7.06
N GLY A 39 12.22 -0.46 6.82
CA GLY A 39 13.64 -0.14 6.83
C GLY A 39 14.45 -0.50 5.58
N GLU A 40 13.81 -0.94 4.52
CA GLU A 40 14.46 -1.17 3.23
C GLU A 40 14.02 -0.12 2.21
N LYS A 41 14.86 0.12 1.20
CA LYS A 41 14.45 0.78 -0.04
C LYS A 41 14.10 -0.28 -1.07
N ARG A 42 12.86 -0.27 -1.56
CA ARG A 42 12.38 -1.18 -2.59
C ARG A 42 12.27 -0.44 -3.92
N PRO A 43 13.04 -0.81 -4.97
CA PRO A 43 12.99 -0.12 -6.25
C PRO A 43 11.71 -0.45 -7.03
N PHE A 44 11.05 0.54 -7.59
CA PHE A 44 10.06 0.31 -8.64
C PHE A 44 10.77 0.07 -9.97
N LEU A 45 10.57 -1.12 -10.55
CA LEU A 45 11.19 -1.50 -11.84
C LEU A 45 10.31 -1.20 -13.05
N SER A 46 9.07 -0.77 -12.83
CA SER A 46 8.18 -0.33 -13.91
C SER A 46 7.32 0.85 -13.46
N ARG A 47 6.96 1.71 -14.42
CA ARG A 47 6.00 2.80 -14.17
C ARG A 47 4.62 2.25 -13.79
N GLY A 48 4.21 1.12 -14.37
CA GLY A 48 2.97 0.43 -14.05
C GLY A 48 2.91 -0.01 -12.58
N ALA A 49 4.00 -0.56 -12.05
CA ALA A 49 4.12 -0.92 -10.64
C ALA A 49 3.94 0.27 -9.69
N LEU A 50 4.51 1.43 -10.05
CA LEU A 50 4.40 2.67 -9.27
C LEU A 50 2.96 3.22 -9.30
N ILE A 51 2.42 3.51 -10.49
CA ILE A 51 1.13 4.23 -10.63
C ILE A 51 -0.09 3.40 -10.21
N SER A 52 0.05 2.07 -10.19
CA SER A 52 -1.02 1.17 -9.74
C SER A 52 -1.15 1.10 -8.22
N ARG A 53 -0.16 1.60 -7.47
CA ARG A 53 -0.11 1.56 -6.00
C ARG A 53 -0.03 2.94 -5.37
N PHE A 54 0.70 3.86 -5.99
CA PHE A 54 0.99 5.18 -5.43
C PHE A 54 0.79 6.29 -6.46
N ASP A 55 0.67 7.51 -5.95
CA ASP A 55 0.68 8.74 -6.74
C ASP A 55 2.13 9.25 -6.91
N PRO A 56 2.72 9.22 -8.13
CA PRO A 56 4.10 9.65 -8.34
C PRO A 56 4.38 11.10 -7.94
N GLU A 57 3.38 11.97 -7.92
CA GLU A 57 3.53 13.39 -7.54
C GLU A 57 3.88 13.57 -6.05
N LYS A 58 3.70 12.51 -5.26
CA LYS A 58 4.09 12.42 -3.84
C LYS A 58 5.53 11.98 -3.63
N THR A 59 6.29 11.75 -4.70
CA THR A 59 7.70 11.38 -4.61
C THR A 59 8.52 12.52 -4.02
N ILE A 60 9.36 12.20 -3.05
CA ILE A 60 10.24 13.14 -2.36
C ILE A 60 11.64 13.02 -2.94
N THR A 61 12.20 14.12 -3.44
CA THR A 61 13.59 14.15 -3.91
C THR A 61 14.54 14.26 -2.73
N ILE A 62 15.52 13.36 -2.66
CA ILE A 62 16.52 13.27 -1.59
C ILE A 62 17.93 13.15 -2.15
N LYS A 63 18.94 13.37 -1.30
CA LYS A 63 20.33 13.12 -1.68
C LYS A 63 20.55 11.63 -1.87
N LYS A 64 21.37 11.27 -2.86
CA LYS A 64 21.77 9.87 -3.09
C LYS A 64 22.37 9.21 -1.85
N THR A 65 23.19 9.92 -1.09
CA THR A 65 23.78 9.41 0.16
C THR A 65 22.75 9.05 1.22
N ASP A 66 21.63 9.77 1.28
CA ASP A 66 20.55 9.46 2.23
C ASP A 66 19.80 8.20 1.79
N LEU A 67 19.59 8.04 0.48
CA LEU A 67 18.99 6.83 -0.09
C LEU A 67 19.91 5.61 0.08
N ASP A 68 21.21 5.76 -0.12
CA ASP A 68 22.20 4.68 -0.04
C ASP A 68 22.43 4.15 1.38
N ALA A 69 21.99 4.88 2.40
CA ALA A 69 21.99 4.38 3.78
C ALA A 69 20.93 3.29 4.04
N TYR A 70 19.94 3.13 3.16
CA TYR A 70 18.93 2.09 3.28
C TYR A 70 19.35 0.83 2.51
N PRO A 71 19.29 -0.37 3.12
CA PRO A 71 19.51 -1.62 2.42
C PRO A 71 18.47 -1.78 1.31
N THR A 72 18.89 -2.39 0.20
CA THR A 72 17.99 -2.64 -0.93
C THR A 72 17.13 -3.87 -0.62
N GLY A 73 15.82 -3.66 -0.58
CA GLY A 73 14.82 -4.71 -0.40
C GLY A 73 14.33 -5.29 -1.72
N ALA A 74 13.33 -6.16 -1.63
CA ALA A 74 12.72 -6.78 -2.80
C ALA A 74 12.16 -5.74 -3.79
N PRO A 75 12.45 -5.85 -5.10
CA PRO A 75 11.94 -4.93 -6.11
C PRO A 75 10.42 -5.01 -6.27
N ILE A 76 9.81 -3.93 -6.73
CA ILE A 76 8.39 -3.85 -7.09
C ILE A 76 8.31 -3.75 -8.62
N LYS A 77 8.11 -4.90 -9.27
CA LYS A 77 8.22 -5.02 -10.74
C LYS A 77 6.88 -4.92 -11.46
N PHE A 78 5.87 -5.62 -10.95
CA PHE A 78 4.59 -5.79 -11.62
C PHE A 78 3.53 -4.82 -11.11
N ALA A 79 2.56 -4.48 -11.96
CA ALA A 79 1.42 -3.66 -11.56
C ALA A 79 0.57 -4.36 -10.49
N GLN A 80 -0.18 -3.57 -9.73
CA GLN A 80 -1.17 -4.13 -8.82
C GLN A 80 -2.27 -4.80 -9.64
N TYR A 81 -2.74 -5.97 -9.20
CA TYR A 81 -3.76 -6.78 -9.89
C TYR A 81 -3.32 -7.32 -11.26
N SER A 82 -2.03 -7.31 -11.58
CA SER A 82 -1.51 -8.01 -12.75
C SER A 82 -1.60 -9.53 -12.54
N ILE A 83 -1.71 -10.26 -13.65
CA ILE A 83 -1.51 -11.71 -13.62
C ILE A 83 -0.10 -12.00 -14.13
N ILE A 84 0.65 -12.75 -13.33
CA ILE A 84 1.96 -13.24 -13.72
C ILE A 84 1.92 -14.76 -13.93
N SER A 85 2.79 -15.25 -14.79
CA SER A 85 3.00 -16.68 -15.01
C SER A 85 4.44 -17.07 -14.71
N SER A 86 4.61 -18.22 -14.04
CA SER A 86 5.93 -18.80 -13.81
C SER A 86 6.47 -19.46 -15.07
N PRO A 87 7.78 -19.77 -15.14
CA PRO A 87 8.35 -20.53 -16.24
C PRO A 87 7.74 -21.93 -16.41
N GLN A 88 7.08 -22.46 -15.37
CA GLN A 88 6.37 -23.75 -15.41
C GLN A 88 4.90 -23.61 -15.85
N GLY A 89 4.41 -22.38 -16.07
CA GLY A 89 3.05 -22.10 -16.52
C GLY A 89 2.02 -21.91 -15.41
N ASP A 90 2.44 -21.90 -14.13
CA ASP A 90 1.54 -21.56 -13.03
C ASP A 90 1.19 -20.06 -13.09
N MET A 91 -0.10 -19.72 -13.01
CA MET A 91 -0.58 -18.34 -13.03
C MET A 91 -0.94 -17.82 -11.65
N TYR A 92 -0.62 -16.56 -11.37
CA TYR A 92 -0.88 -15.90 -10.11
C TYR A 92 -1.46 -14.50 -10.33
N LEU A 93 -2.53 -14.17 -9.62
CA LEU A 93 -2.99 -12.79 -9.47
C LEU A 93 -2.21 -12.12 -8.34
N LEU A 94 -1.62 -10.95 -8.62
CA LEU A 94 -0.92 -10.17 -7.60
C LEU A 94 -1.86 -9.20 -6.88
N VAL A 95 -1.86 -9.27 -5.56
CA VAL A 95 -2.61 -8.34 -4.69
C VAL A 95 -1.68 -7.86 -3.59
N ASP A 96 -1.28 -6.60 -3.67
CA ASP A 96 -0.23 -5.98 -2.87
C ASP A 96 1.09 -6.77 -2.99
N ASP A 97 1.61 -7.24 -1.86
CA ASP A 97 2.79 -8.11 -1.76
C ASP A 97 2.40 -9.60 -1.64
N THR A 98 1.17 -9.96 -2.06
CA THR A 98 0.69 -11.34 -2.08
C THR A 98 0.46 -11.84 -3.50
N LYS A 99 0.68 -13.14 -3.71
CA LYS A 99 0.38 -13.86 -4.95
C LYS A 99 -0.71 -14.89 -4.67
N ARG A 100 -1.78 -14.86 -5.47
CA ARG A 100 -2.91 -15.80 -5.37
C ARG A 100 -2.87 -16.73 -6.57
N LYS A 101 -2.59 -18.02 -6.33
CA LYS A 101 -2.49 -19.02 -7.41
C LYS A 101 -3.86 -19.21 -8.07
N ILE A 102 -3.93 -19.11 -9.39
CA ILE A 102 -5.11 -19.46 -10.17
C ILE A 102 -5.06 -20.97 -10.43
N THR A 103 -6.06 -21.71 -9.92
CA THR A 103 -5.94 -23.18 -9.87
C THR A 103 -6.09 -23.87 -11.22
N ASN A 104 -6.78 -23.25 -12.19
CA ASN A 104 -6.93 -23.81 -13.54
C ASN A 104 -7.29 -22.73 -14.59
N LEU A 105 -7.26 -23.12 -15.87
CA LEU A 105 -7.52 -22.21 -16.99
C LEU A 105 -9.00 -21.78 -17.10
N SER A 106 -9.94 -22.60 -16.63
CA SER A 106 -11.37 -22.25 -16.61
C SER A 106 -11.61 -21.08 -15.65
N VAL A 107 -11.01 -21.13 -14.45
CA VAL A 107 -10.99 -20.01 -13.51
C VAL A 107 -10.47 -18.77 -14.22
N PHE A 108 -9.27 -18.82 -14.80
CA PHE A 108 -8.65 -17.68 -15.48
C PHE A 108 -9.58 -17.04 -16.53
N LYS A 109 -10.25 -17.85 -17.36
CA LYS A 109 -11.20 -17.36 -18.37
C LYS A 109 -12.43 -16.69 -17.74
N ASN A 110 -12.95 -17.26 -16.66
CA ASN A 110 -14.11 -16.72 -15.94
C ASN A 110 -13.82 -15.40 -15.22
N LEU A 111 -12.55 -15.15 -14.89
CA LEU A 111 -12.12 -13.86 -14.33
C LEU A 111 -12.24 -12.70 -15.31
N GLY A 112 -12.36 -12.98 -16.62
CA GLY A 112 -12.47 -11.96 -17.66
C GLY A 112 -11.16 -11.25 -18.00
N PHE A 113 -10.01 -11.77 -17.56
CA PHE A 113 -8.71 -11.26 -17.98
C PHE A 113 -8.40 -11.64 -19.42
N ASN A 114 -7.70 -10.76 -20.13
CA ASN A 114 -7.19 -11.07 -21.45
C ASN A 114 -5.92 -11.94 -21.31
N PRO A 115 -5.80 -13.11 -21.97
CA PRO A 115 -4.57 -13.91 -21.97
C PRO A 115 -3.30 -13.13 -22.33
N GLU A 116 -3.42 -12.09 -23.15
CA GLU A 116 -2.29 -11.23 -23.56
C GLU A 116 -1.82 -10.28 -22.44
N GLU A 117 -2.60 -10.10 -21.37
CA GLU A 117 -2.23 -9.32 -20.19
C GLU A 117 -1.39 -10.13 -19.19
N VAL A 118 -1.18 -11.43 -19.42
CA VAL A 118 -0.38 -12.28 -18.54
C VAL A 118 1.10 -11.98 -18.75
N GLU A 119 1.73 -11.44 -17.70
CA GLU A 119 3.16 -11.15 -17.70
C GLU A 119 3.99 -12.39 -17.34
N GLN A 120 5.09 -12.64 -18.03
CA GLN A 120 6.02 -13.71 -17.67
C GLN A 120 6.93 -13.24 -16.53
N ALA A 121 7.07 -14.05 -15.49
CA ALA A 121 7.89 -13.76 -14.32
C ALA A 121 8.90 -14.87 -14.04
N SER A 122 10.08 -14.51 -13.56
CA SER A 122 11.06 -15.49 -13.09
C SER A 122 10.64 -16.07 -11.73
N ASN A 123 11.21 -17.22 -11.36
CA ASN A 123 10.99 -17.77 -10.02
C ASN A 123 11.47 -16.83 -8.91
N GLU A 124 12.52 -16.05 -9.17
CA GLU A 124 13.03 -15.04 -8.23
C GLU A 124 12.01 -13.90 -8.04
N ASP A 125 11.46 -13.36 -9.14
CA ASP A 125 10.44 -12.32 -9.07
C ASP A 125 9.22 -12.80 -8.26
N ILE A 126 8.80 -14.05 -8.46
CA ILE A 126 7.64 -14.67 -7.79
C ILE A 126 7.91 -14.90 -6.29
N ALA A 127 9.15 -15.24 -5.92
CA ALA A 127 9.53 -15.57 -4.55
C ALA A 127 9.40 -14.39 -3.58
N TYR A 128 9.42 -13.15 -4.07
CA TYR A 128 9.22 -11.95 -3.26
C TYR A 128 7.78 -11.76 -2.77
N TYR A 129 6.79 -12.44 -3.37
CA TYR A 129 5.39 -12.33 -2.99
C TYR A 129 4.98 -13.44 -2.02
N LYS A 130 4.25 -13.08 -0.96
CA LYS A 130 3.69 -14.04 0.01
C LYS A 130 2.55 -14.83 -0.63
N ASP A 131 2.41 -16.10 -0.27
CA ASP A 131 1.26 -16.89 -0.75
C ASP A 131 -0.04 -16.41 -0.11
N GLY A 132 -1.01 -16.07 -0.96
CA GLY A 132 -2.39 -15.81 -0.59
C GLY A 132 -3.28 -17.01 -0.89
N LYS A 133 -4.57 -16.93 -0.52
CA LYS A 133 -5.52 -18.00 -0.81
C LYS A 133 -5.66 -18.20 -2.33
N PRO A 134 -5.55 -19.44 -2.84
CA PRO A 134 -5.76 -19.74 -4.24
C PRO A 134 -7.13 -19.30 -4.74
N ILE A 135 -7.19 -18.90 -6.01
CA ILE A 135 -8.43 -18.55 -6.70
C ILE A 135 -8.97 -19.81 -7.35
N THR A 136 -10.22 -20.15 -7.02
CA THR A 136 -10.91 -21.36 -7.47
C THR A 136 -12.20 -21.01 -8.19
N ASP A 137 -12.83 -22.00 -8.84
CA ASP A 137 -14.10 -21.82 -9.58
C ASP A 137 -15.28 -21.43 -8.68
N GLU A 138 -15.14 -21.59 -7.35
CA GLU A 138 -16.18 -21.25 -6.37
C GLU A 138 -16.07 -19.80 -5.85
N GLU A 139 -14.98 -19.09 -6.15
CA GLU A 139 -14.73 -17.77 -5.57
C GLU A 139 -15.45 -16.64 -6.32
N SER A 140 -16.29 -15.91 -5.59
CA SER A 140 -16.84 -14.63 -6.05
C SER A 140 -15.84 -13.48 -5.84
N TYR A 141 -15.69 -12.63 -6.85
CA TYR A 141 -14.85 -11.40 -6.83
C TYR A 141 -13.36 -11.57 -6.47
N PRO A 142 -12.62 -12.47 -7.13
CA PRO A 142 -11.23 -12.76 -6.81
C PRO A 142 -10.23 -11.62 -7.06
N SER A 143 -10.57 -10.66 -7.92
CA SER A 143 -9.82 -9.40 -8.11
C SER A 143 -10.27 -8.27 -7.17
N GLY A 144 -11.20 -8.58 -6.27
CA GLY A 144 -11.88 -7.63 -5.39
C GLY A 144 -12.95 -6.80 -6.10
N ALA A 145 -14.04 -6.51 -5.41
CA ALA A 145 -15.13 -5.66 -5.89
C ALA A 145 -15.64 -4.70 -4.80
N LEU A 146 -16.20 -3.57 -5.21
CA LEU A 146 -16.94 -2.69 -4.33
C LEU A 146 -18.44 -3.00 -4.45
N LEU A 147 -19.02 -3.56 -3.40
CA LEU A 147 -20.44 -3.89 -3.36
C LEU A 147 -21.20 -2.88 -2.49
N GLN A 148 -22.26 -2.29 -3.02
CA GLN A 148 -23.14 -1.39 -2.30
C GLN A 148 -24.33 -2.15 -1.69
N ASP A 149 -24.56 -1.95 -0.40
CA ASP A 149 -25.74 -2.41 0.32
C ASP A 149 -26.97 -1.62 -0.13
N PRO A 150 -28.02 -2.29 -0.65
CA PRO A 150 -29.21 -1.61 -1.17
C PRO A 150 -30.07 -0.97 -0.07
N THR A 151 -29.88 -1.35 1.19
CA THR A 151 -30.73 -0.91 2.32
C THR A 151 -30.25 0.41 2.89
N ASN A 152 -28.94 0.56 3.10
CA ASN A 152 -28.33 1.72 3.76
C ASN A 152 -27.33 2.48 2.87
N GLY A 153 -27.06 1.99 1.66
CA GLY A 153 -26.12 2.61 0.71
C GLY A 153 -24.64 2.46 1.07
N GLY A 154 -24.32 1.79 2.18
CA GLY A 154 -22.96 1.49 2.62
C GLY A 154 -22.22 0.63 1.60
N ILE A 155 -20.90 0.82 1.52
CA ILE A 155 -20.06 0.16 0.52
C ILE A 155 -19.10 -0.78 1.23
N TYR A 156 -18.96 -1.98 0.71
CA TYR A 156 -18.01 -2.98 1.17
C TYR A 156 -16.99 -3.29 0.07
N TYR A 157 -15.72 -3.42 0.46
CA TYR A 157 -14.74 -4.09 -0.37
C TYR A 157 -14.84 -5.59 -0.12
N VAL A 158 -15.12 -6.35 -1.17
CA VAL A 158 -15.31 -7.80 -1.12
C VAL A 158 -14.17 -8.47 -1.87
N ILE A 159 -13.42 -9.31 -1.19
CA ILE A 159 -12.35 -10.15 -1.74
C ILE A 159 -12.13 -11.34 -0.82
N ASP A 160 -11.73 -12.48 -1.40
CA ASP A 160 -11.32 -13.65 -0.64
C ASP A 160 -12.39 -14.15 0.36
N GLY A 161 -13.66 -14.14 -0.06
CA GLY A 161 -14.78 -14.56 0.80
C GLY A 161 -15.09 -13.60 1.98
N THR A 162 -14.41 -12.46 2.08
CA THR A 162 -14.63 -11.46 3.14
C THR A 162 -15.25 -10.18 2.59
N LYS A 163 -15.86 -9.39 3.48
CA LYS A 163 -16.33 -8.02 3.19
C LYS A 163 -15.83 -7.04 4.27
N ALA A 164 -15.06 -6.05 3.85
CA ALA A 164 -14.57 -4.97 4.70
C ALA A 164 -15.37 -3.68 4.42
N PRO A 165 -15.99 -3.04 5.42
CA PRO A 165 -16.73 -1.81 5.20
C PRO A 165 -15.81 -0.64 4.83
N LEU A 166 -16.21 0.15 3.83
CA LEU A 166 -15.64 1.48 3.58
C LEU A 166 -16.33 2.47 4.50
N ILE A 167 -15.66 2.78 5.61
CA ILE A 167 -16.19 3.68 6.62
C ILE A 167 -16.09 5.15 6.24
N ASP A 168 -15.55 5.52 5.08
CA ASP A 168 -15.46 6.91 4.65
C ASP A 168 -15.41 7.00 3.11
N PRO A 169 -16.14 7.93 2.46
CA PRO A 169 -16.07 8.11 1.02
C PRO A 169 -14.66 8.40 0.48
N ILE A 170 -13.72 8.83 1.33
CA ILE A 170 -12.33 9.07 0.93
C ILE A 170 -11.67 7.86 0.26
N PHE A 171 -12.06 6.63 0.64
CA PHE A 171 -11.53 5.41 0.02
C PHE A 171 -11.83 5.34 -1.49
N LEU A 172 -12.95 5.90 -1.94
CA LEU A 172 -13.31 5.97 -3.37
C LEU A 172 -12.48 7.02 -4.15
N LYS A 173 -11.87 7.98 -3.46
CA LYS A 173 -10.99 8.99 -4.06
C LYS A 173 -9.51 8.62 -3.98
N THR A 174 -9.19 7.59 -3.20
CA THR A 174 -7.83 7.17 -2.86
C THR A 174 -7.62 5.71 -3.27
N LYS A 175 -7.69 4.76 -2.33
CA LYS A 175 -7.39 3.33 -2.54
C LYS A 175 -8.20 2.67 -3.65
N PHE A 176 -9.45 3.07 -3.83
CA PHE A 176 -10.35 2.52 -4.86
C PHE A 176 -10.74 3.56 -5.91
N LYS A 177 -9.86 4.52 -6.19
CA LYS A 177 -10.09 5.51 -7.25
C LYS A 177 -10.43 4.81 -8.57
N ASN A 178 -11.49 5.27 -9.21
CA ASN A 178 -12.02 4.74 -10.48
C ASN A 178 -12.53 3.29 -10.44
N ARG A 179 -12.65 2.65 -9.28
CA ARG A 179 -13.29 1.34 -9.16
C ARG A 179 -14.81 1.50 -9.28
N ALA A 180 -15.42 0.64 -10.09
CA ALA A 180 -16.87 0.58 -10.20
C ALA A 180 -17.50 0.08 -8.89
N ILE A 181 -18.63 0.68 -8.54
CA ILE A 181 -19.47 0.24 -7.43
C ILE A 181 -20.61 -0.58 -8.01
N ILE A 182 -20.75 -1.81 -7.55
CA ILE A 182 -21.77 -2.75 -7.98
C ILE A 182 -22.91 -2.72 -6.94
N LYS A 183 -24.14 -2.48 -7.39
CA LYS A 183 -25.30 -2.63 -6.52
C LYS A 183 -25.52 -4.11 -6.24
N SER A 184 -25.54 -4.49 -4.96
CA SER A 184 -25.68 -5.88 -4.53
C SER A 184 -27.05 -6.12 -3.87
N THR A 185 -27.32 -7.36 -3.44
CA THR A 185 -28.43 -7.68 -2.53
C THR A 185 -27.92 -7.99 -1.13
N THR A 186 -28.82 -7.97 -0.14
CA THR A 186 -28.52 -8.36 1.24
C THR A 186 -28.11 -9.83 1.32
N GLU A 187 -28.74 -10.69 0.51
CA GLU A 187 -28.45 -12.12 0.42
C GLU A 187 -27.08 -12.40 -0.20
N GLU A 188 -26.66 -11.60 -1.18
CA GLU A 188 -25.32 -11.73 -1.74
C GLU A 188 -24.27 -11.27 -0.71
N LEU A 189 -24.50 -10.12 -0.06
CA LEU A 189 -23.59 -9.62 0.96
C LEU A 189 -23.47 -10.56 2.17
N SER A 190 -24.50 -11.33 2.52
CA SER A 190 -24.47 -12.24 3.68
C SER A 190 -23.58 -13.47 3.47
N LYS A 191 -23.18 -13.77 2.23
CA LYS A 191 -22.24 -14.86 1.91
C LYS A 191 -20.80 -14.57 2.33
N PHE A 192 -20.46 -13.29 2.54
CA PHE A 192 -19.11 -12.86 2.86
C PHE A 192 -18.94 -12.59 4.35
N GLU A 193 -17.86 -13.12 4.92
CA GLU A 193 -17.48 -12.86 6.31
C GLU A 193 -17.16 -11.38 6.50
N LYS A 194 -17.84 -10.71 7.43
CA LYS A 194 -17.58 -9.31 7.72
C LYS A 194 -16.31 -9.19 8.57
N ILE A 195 -15.33 -8.45 8.05
CA ILE A 195 -14.06 -8.17 8.74
C ILE A 195 -13.95 -6.69 9.10
N GLU A 196 -12.82 -6.33 9.72
CA GLU A 196 -12.48 -4.94 10.06
C GLU A 196 -12.56 -4.01 8.84
N PRO A 197 -12.84 -2.71 9.05
CA PRO A 197 -12.89 -1.72 7.99
C PRO A 197 -11.63 -1.67 7.14
N VAL A 198 -11.80 -1.25 5.88
CA VAL A 198 -10.66 -0.91 5.03
C VAL A 198 -9.85 0.21 5.69
N LYS A 199 -8.52 0.08 5.69
CA LYS A 199 -7.57 1.09 6.15
C LYS A 199 -6.83 1.71 4.96
N LEU A 200 -6.43 2.97 5.12
CA LEU A 200 -5.49 3.61 4.22
C LEU A 200 -4.10 3.03 4.45
N ASP A 201 -3.34 2.90 3.37
CA ASP A 201 -1.99 2.31 3.40
C ASP A 201 -0.97 3.27 4.00
N ASP A 202 0.25 2.79 4.22
CA ASP A 202 1.34 3.64 4.70
C ASP A 202 1.70 4.73 3.66
N GLY A 203 2.20 5.86 4.16
CA GLY A 203 2.56 7.04 3.37
C GLY A 203 1.44 8.07 3.21
N TYR A 204 0.22 7.78 3.67
CA TYR A 204 -0.88 8.75 3.67
C TYR A 204 -0.67 9.82 4.76
N LEU A 205 -0.85 11.09 4.37
CA LEU A 205 -0.87 12.25 5.26
C LEU A 205 -2.32 12.62 5.56
N LEU A 206 -2.73 12.51 6.82
CA LEU A 206 -4.12 12.62 7.23
C LEU A 206 -4.29 13.72 8.27
N LYS A 207 -5.42 14.42 8.19
CA LYS A 207 -5.93 15.29 9.25
C LYS A 207 -7.44 15.14 9.41
N THR A 208 -7.99 15.78 10.42
CA THR A 208 -9.45 15.93 10.57
C THR A 208 -9.81 17.41 10.55
N ASP A 209 -11.09 17.72 10.33
CA ASP A 209 -11.59 19.11 10.48
C ASP A 209 -11.74 19.53 11.95
N LEU A 210 -11.59 18.61 12.89
CA LEU A 210 -11.74 18.88 14.33
C LEU A 210 -10.43 19.30 15.02
N ASN A 211 -9.28 18.94 14.44
CA ASN A 211 -7.97 19.20 15.02
C ASN A 211 -6.94 19.45 13.90
N PRO A 212 -6.11 20.52 13.99
CA PRO A 212 -5.09 20.83 13.00
C PRO A 212 -3.91 19.85 12.92
N SER A 213 -3.75 18.93 13.88
CA SER A 213 -2.70 17.92 13.88
C SER A 213 -2.70 17.11 12.59
N VAL A 214 -1.52 17.01 11.98
CA VAL A 214 -1.28 16.20 10.79
C VAL A 214 -0.59 14.91 11.21
N TYR A 215 -1.09 13.80 10.70
CA TYR A 215 -0.58 12.47 10.96
C TYR A 215 -0.05 11.85 9.66
N VAL A 216 1.05 11.12 9.74
CA VAL A 216 1.44 10.18 8.69
C VAL A 216 1.08 8.77 9.13
N ILE A 217 0.52 7.98 8.22
CA ILE A 217 0.34 6.53 8.42
C ILE A 217 1.63 5.83 8.04
N SER A 218 2.19 5.05 8.96
CA SER A 218 3.46 4.36 8.77
C SER A 218 3.48 3.10 9.64
N ASN A 219 3.82 1.95 9.05
CA ASN A 219 3.75 0.63 9.67
C ASN A 219 2.40 0.35 10.35
N GLY A 220 1.30 0.78 9.74
CA GLY A 220 -0.05 0.57 10.25
C GLY A 220 -0.43 1.38 11.50
N VAL A 221 0.41 2.33 11.94
CA VAL A 221 0.10 3.28 13.02
C VAL A 221 0.03 4.71 12.50
N LYS A 222 -0.67 5.60 13.21
CA LYS A 222 -0.65 7.04 12.92
C LYS A 222 0.39 7.73 13.79
N ARG A 223 1.27 8.52 13.19
CA ARG A 223 2.33 9.26 13.87
C ARG A 223 2.11 10.74 13.70
N SER A 224 2.03 11.50 14.80
CA SER A 224 1.80 12.93 14.77
C SER A 224 3.05 13.66 14.26
N ILE A 225 2.88 14.64 13.38
CA ILE A 225 3.97 15.53 12.96
C ILE A 225 3.88 16.82 13.78
N THR A 226 4.85 17.07 14.65
CA THR A 226 4.69 18.06 15.72
C THR A 226 4.79 19.51 15.27
N SER A 227 5.32 19.79 14.08
CA SER A 227 5.38 21.16 13.53
C SER A 227 5.44 21.19 12.01
N GLY A 228 5.08 22.34 11.42
CA GLY A 228 5.23 22.58 9.98
C GLY A 228 6.69 22.50 9.51
N LYS A 229 7.63 22.91 10.36
CA LYS A 229 9.07 22.76 10.09
C LYS A 229 9.47 21.29 9.95
N VAL A 230 8.97 20.42 10.83
CA VAL A 230 9.21 18.96 10.74
C VAL A 230 8.58 18.41 9.45
N PHE A 231 7.34 18.79 9.16
CA PHE A 231 6.62 18.39 7.96
C PHE A 231 7.40 18.71 6.67
N GLU A 232 7.88 19.95 6.54
CA GLU A 232 8.65 20.41 5.37
C GLU A 232 10.04 19.79 5.31
N SER A 233 10.67 19.55 6.47
CA SER A 233 11.98 18.88 6.54
C SER A 233 11.91 17.40 6.11
N LEU A 234 10.76 16.76 6.28
CA LEU A 234 10.48 15.43 5.72
C LEU A 234 10.29 15.46 4.19
N GLY A 235 10.12 16.65 3.60
CA GLY A 235 9.86 16.83 2.17
C GLY A 235 8.40 16.64 1.78
N TYR A 236 7.48 16.60 2.75
CA TYR A 236 6.05 16.55 2.48
C TYR A 236 5.52 17.87 1.94
N LYS A 237 4.47 17.78 1.12
CA LYS A 237 3.77 18.93 0.56
C LYS A 237 2.40 19.06 1.23
N TRP A 238 2.04 20.27 1.65
CA TRP A 238 0.77 20.53 2.37
C TRP A 238 -0.46 20.13 1.55
N GLU A 239 -0.38 20.23 0.22
CA GLU A 239 -1.43 19.79 -0.72
C GLU A 239 -1.69 18.28 -0.72
N ASN A 240 -0.74 17.47 -0.23
CA ASN A 240 -0.88 16.02 -0.13
C ASN A 240 -1.64 15.56 1.12
N ILE A 241 -1.98 16.50 2.03
CA ILE A 241 -2.74 16.19 3.22
C ILE A 241 -4.21 15.95 2.85
N ILE A 242 -4.72 14.81 3.30
CA ILE A 242 -6.10 14.41 3.10
C ILE A 242 -6.88 14.62 4.40
N THR A 243 -7.94 15.42 4.33
CA THR A 243 -8.90 15.49 5.42
C THR A 243 -9.81 14.26 5.41
N VAL A 244 -9.92 13.59 6.55
CA VAL A 244 -10.78 12.41 6.75
C VAL A 244 -11.71 12.59 7.95
N HIS A 245 -12.80 11.81 8.00
CA HIS A 245 -13.62 11.73 9.21
C HIS A 245 -12.81 11.12 10.37
N PRO A 246 -13.00 11.57 11.64
CA PRO A 246 -12.26 11.05 12.79
C PRO A 246 -12.26 9.52 12.94
N ARG A 247 -13.35 8.87 12.51
CA ARG A 247 -13.49 7.39 12.51
C ARG A 247 -12.43 6.67 11.67
N VAL A 248 -11.86 7.31 10.65
CA VAL A 248 -10.75 6.78 9.85
C VAL A 248 -9.48 6.76 10.68
N LEU A 249 -9.13 7.87 11.33
CA LEU A 249 -7.97 7.92 12.23
C LEU A 249 -8.12 7.00 13.45
N ALA A 250 -9.34 6.73 13.89
CA ALA A 250 -9.61 5.79 14.98
C ALA A 250 -9.26 4.33 14.63
N GLN A 251 -9.07 3.99 13.35
CA GLN A 251 -8.64 2.65 12.93
C GLN A 251 -7.13 2.39 13.14
N PHE A 252 -6.39 3.42 13.53
CA PHE A 252 -4.94 3.37 13.73
C PHE A 252 -4.60 3.66 15.18
N GLU A 253 -3.76 2.81 15.75
CA GLU A 253 -3.09 3.08 17.02
C GLU A 253 -2.14 4.27 16.87
N PHE A 254 -1.87 4.95 17.98
CA PHE A 254 -0.88 6.02 18.00
C PHE A 254 0.53 5.42 18.04
N GLY A 255 1.35 5.77 17.05
CA GLY A 255 2.79 5.56 17.09
C GLY A 255 3.52 6.75 17.71
N GLU A 256 4.84 6.65 17.82
CA GLU A 256 5.68 7.75 18.31
C GLU A 256 5.56 8.98 17.42
N ASP A 257 5.45 10.15 18.05
CA ASP A 257 5.46 11.44 17.40
C ASP A 257 6.76 11.67 16.60
N ILE A 258 6.65 12.39 15.49
CA ILE A 258 7.78 12.80 14.67
C ILE A 258 8.07 14.25 15.03
N THR A 259 9.20 14.45 15.70
CA THR A 259 9.67 15.72 16.23
C THR A 259 10.90 16.21 15.48
N GLU A 260 11.38 17.41 15.79
CA GLU A 260 12.69 17.86 15.29
C GLU A 260 13.84 16.96 15.74
N GLU A 261 13.73 16.34 16.92
CA GLU A 261 14.74 15.39 17.41
C GLU A 261 14.74 14.09 16.60
N SER A 262 13.56 13.64 16.15
CA SER A 262 13.45 12.49 15.23
C SER A 262 14.20 12.70 13.92
N LEU A 263 14.42 13.97 13.52
CA LEU A 263 15.12 14.32 12.27
C LEU A 263 16.63 14.52 12.44
N LYS A 264 17.11 14.70 13.67
CA LYS A 264 18.54 14.96 13.93
C LYS A 264 19.32 13.66 13.77
N LYS A 265 20.35 13.70 12.92
CA LYS A 265 21.53 12.84 13.12
C LYS A 265 22.11 13.24 14.47
N SER A 266 22.38 12.31 15.38
CA SER A 266 23.18 12.71 16.55
C SER A 266 24.55 13.13 16.02
N GLU A 267 24.93 14.38 16.29
CA GLU A 267 26.29 14.87 16.03
C GLU A 267 27.35 14.01 16.73
#